data_AF-A0A5C3KAI1-F1
#
_entry.id   AF-A0A5C3KAI1-F1
#
_cell.length_a   1.000
_cell.length_b   1.000
_cell.length_c   1.000
_cell.angle_alpha   90.00
_cell.angle_beta   90.00
_cell.angle_gamma   90.00
#
_symmetry.space_group_name_H-M   'P 1'
#
loop_
_entity.id
_entity.type
_entity.pdbx_description
1 polymer ?
#
loop_
_entity_poly.entity_id
_entity_poly.type
_entity_poly.pdbx_seq_one_letter_code
_entity_poly.pdbx_strand_id
1 'polypeptide(L)'
;MFFSRVLISLFAVGFATAAAVPAAAPLKKREDISDVLAIVGQLRTSTNSILPQIDGLVNSGAANEQNLSPLLAQLSSALDTSAVSIESLEGKVDPSSGGTEQQVANQVGAIYTNVATSMNNIQTKKPHLYPLVPKHGIDAALIKLLLGLKLVLAGVIKLLSVVLFTVAGLLAGVGFLLKLLLLGLL
;
A
#
# COMPACT_ATOMS: atom_id res chain seq x y z
N MET A 1 -47.87 66.32 -31.02
CA MET A 1 -47.94 66.29 -32.50
C MET A 1 -46.65 66.90 -33.03
N PHE A 2 -45.82 66.13 -33.74
CA PHE A 2 -45.34 66.42 -35.10
C PHE A 2 -43.97 65.76 -35.39
N PHE A 3 -44.00 64.78 -36.30
CA PHE A 3 -43.05 64.48 -37.40
C PHE A 3 -41.61 64.08 -37.05
N SER A 4 -41.18 62.82 -37.22
CA SER A 4 -41.02 62.02 -38.45
C SER A 4 -39.77 62.38 -39.27
N ARG A 5 -39.04 61.33 -39.64
CA ARG A 5 -38.10 61.15 -40.78
C ARG A 5 -36.61 61.22 -40.46
N VAL A 6 -36.00 60.05 -40.22
CA VAL A 6 -34.97 59.41 -41.08
C VAL A 6 -35.03 57.90 -40.74
N LEU A 7 -35.77 57.05 -41.46
CA LEU A 7 -35.50 56.41 -42.75
C LEU A 7 -34.21 55.56 -42.82
N ILE A 8 -34.45 54.24 -42.94
CA ILE A 8 -33.75 53.24 -43.76
C ILE A 8 -32.58 52.50 -43.11
N SER A 9 -32.94 51.33 -42.54
CA SER A 9 -32.41 50.01 -42.88
C SER A 9 -31.01 49.94 -43.49
N LEU A 10 -30.03 49.47 -42.72
CA LEU A 10 -28.99 48.62 -43.29
C LEU A 10 -28.48 47.61 -42.27
N PHE A 11 -28.54 46.35 -42.69
CA PHE A 11 -27.66 45.27 -42.29
C PHE A 11 -27.98 44.55 -40.97
N ALA A 12 -28.73 43.46 -41.14
CA ALA A 12 -28.71 42.32 -40.25
C ALA A 12 -27.26 41.80 -40.09
N VAL A 13 -26.74 41.85 -38.87
CA VAL A 13 -25.66 40.95 -38.45
C VAL A 13 -26.10 40.31 -37.16
N GLY A 14 -26.62 39.09 -37.28
CA GLY A 14 -26.75 38.19 -36.15
C GLY A 14 -25.36 37.80 -35.69
N PHE A 15 -24.83 38.50 -34.69
CA PHE A 15 -23.76 37.94 -33.88
C PHE A 15 -24.41 36.99 -32.89
N ALA A 16 -24.36 35.70 -33.23
CA ALA A 16 -24.43 34.65 -32.23
C ALA A 16 -23.22 34.85 -31.30
N THR A 17 -23.42 35.55 -30.19
CA THR A 17 -22.49 35.46 -29.05
C THR A 17 -22.68 34.06 -28.49
N ALA A 18 -21.89 33.11 -29.00
CA ALA A 18 -21.63 31.88 -28.29
C ALA A 18 -21.03 32.29 -26.95
N ALA A 19 -21.85 32.32 -25.90
CA ALA A 19 -21.37 32.37 -24.55
C ALA A 19 -20.47 31.14 -24.40
N ALA A 20 -19.15 31.37 -24.39
CA ALA A 20 -18.19 30.37 -23.99
C ALA A 20 -18.49 30.05 -22.53
N VAL A 21 -19.39 29.10 -22.29
CA VAL A 21 -19.50 28.45 -21.00
C VAL A 21 -18.13 27.84 -20.78
N PRO A 22 -17.38 28.25 -19.74
CA PRO A 22 -16.12 27.57 -19.44
C PRO A 22 -16.46 26.10 -19.30
N ALA A 23 -15.90 25.27 -20.17
CA ALA A 23 -16.01 23.83 -20.06
C ALA A 23 -15.59 23.50 -18.63
N ALA A 24 -16.51 22.92 -17.85
CA ALA A 24 -16.22 22.50 -16.49
C ALA A 24 -14.90 21.73 -16.54
N ALA A 25 -13.86 22.27 -15.90
CA ALA A 25 -12.62 21.53 -15.73
C ALA A 25 -13.01 20.17 -15.17
N PRO A 26 -12.52 19.04 -15.71
CA PRO A 26 -12.84 17.75 -15.14
C PRO A 26 -12.46 17.83 -13.67
N LEU A 27 -13.47 17.77 -12.79
CA LEU A 27 -13.26 17.68 -11.35
C LEU A 27 -12.40 16.43 -11.17
N LYS A 28 -11.10 16.62 -10.99
CA LYS A 28 -10.16 15.53 -10.71
C LYS A 28 -10.72 14.87 -9.46
N LYS A 29 -11.22 13.63 -9.60
CA LYS A 29 -11.73 12.87 -8.46
C LYS A 29 -10.63 12.93 -7.39
N ARG A 30 -10.95 13.48 -6.22
CA ARG A 30 -10.02 13.42 -5.09
C ARG A 30 -9.84 11.93 -4.77
N GLU A 31 -8.60 11.51 -4.67
CA GLU A 31 -8.29 10.18 -4.17
C GLU A 31 -8.71 10.12 -2.70
N ASP A 32 -9.11 8.95 -2.23
CA ASP A 32 -9.62 8.75 -0.88
C ASP A 32 -8.99 7.52 -0.22
N ILE A 33 -9.37 7.21 1.01
CA ILE A 33 -8.81 6.07 1.75
C ILE A 33 -9.06 4.73 1.01
N SER A 34 -10.08 4.63 0.15
CA SER A 34 -10.35 3.43 -0.64
C SER A 34 -9.24 3.17 -1.65
N ASP A 35 -8.65 4.22 -2.22
CA ASP A 35 -7.57 4.09 -3.19
C ASP A 35 -6.30 3.53 -2.50
N VAL A 36 -6.04 3.97 -1.26
CA VAL A 36 -4.99 3.38 -0.42
C VAL A 36 -5.31 1.91 -0.10
N LEU A 37 -6.54 1.62 0.31
CA LEU A 37 -6.99 0.25 0.60
C LEU A 37 -6.90 -0.66 -0.64
N ALA A 38 -7.12 -0.13 -1.84
CA ALA A 38 -6.98 -0.88 -3.08
C ALA A 38 -5.52 -1.28 -3.32
N ILE A 39 -4.56 -0.35 -3.12
CA ILE A 39 -3.12 -0.65 -3.25
C ILE A 39 -2.70 -1.67 -2.20
N VAL A 40 -3.10 -1.49 -0.94
CA VAL A 40 -2.81 -2.43 0.15
C VAL A 40 -3.47 -3.80 -0.11
N GLY A 41 -4.66 -3.82 -0.69
CA GLY A 41 -5.35 -5.04 -1.10
C GLY A 41 -4.61 -5.80 -2.20
N GLN A 42 -4.04 -5.08 -3.17
CA GLN A 42 -3.20 -5.67 -4.20
C GLN A 42 -1.89 -6.22 -3.61
N LEU A 43 -1.24 -5.47 -2.72
CA LEU A 43 -0.06 -5.94 -2.01
C LEU A 43 -0.36 -7.24 -1.25
N ARG A 44 -1.48 -7.27 -0.52
CA ARG A 44 -1.93 -8.45 0.22
C ARG A 44 -2.09 -9.66 -0.70
N THR A 45 -2.66 -9.46 -1.89
CA THR A 45 -2.83 -10.52 -2.89
C THR A 45 -1.47 -11.08 -3.33
N SER A 46 -0.52 -10.20 -3.65
CA SER A 46 0.84 -10.62 -3.99
C SER A 46 1.54 -11.36 -2.85
N THR A 47 1.47 -10.84 -1.61
CA THR A 47 2.08 -11.50 -0.45
C THR A 47 1.42 -12.83 -0.12
N ASN A 48 0.10 -12.95 -0.27
CA ASN A 48 -0.62 -14.21 -0.06
C ASN A 48 -0.28 -15.27 -1.12
N SER A 49 0.24 -14.87 -2.28
CA SER A 49 0.75 -15.81 -3.29
C SER A 49 2.20 -16.21 -3.00
N ILE A 50 3.05 -15.25 -2.63
CA ILE A 50 4.51 -15.45 -2.55
C ILE A 50 4.92 -16.09 -1.22
N LEU A 51 4.38 -15.61 -0.09
CA LEU A 51 4.81 -16.07 1.25
C LEU A 51 4.56 -17.58 1.46
N PRO A 52 3.42 -18.18 1.05
CA PRO A 52 3.24 -19.62 1.16
C PRO A 52 4.24 -20.44 0.34
N GLN A 53 4.74 -19.91 -0.79
CA GLN A 53 5.76 -20.58 -1.59
C GLN A 53 7.11 -20.56 -0.86
N ILE A 54 7.47 -19.42 -0.28
CA ILE A 54 8.66 -19.28 0.58
C ILE A 54 8.57 -20.26 1.75
N ASP A 55 7.48 -20.23 2.50
CA ASP A 55 7.29 -21.09 3.67
C ASP A 55 7.25 -22.57 3.27
N GLY A 56 6.63 -22.92 2.14
CA GLY A 56 6.64 -24.28 1.60
C GLY A 56 8.04 -24.80 1.32
N LEU A 57 8.90 -24.00 0.68
CA LEU A 57 10.29 -24.37 0.41
C LEU A 57 11.12 -24.50 1.69
N VAL A 58 10.93 -23.58 2.64
CA VAL A 58 11.64 -23.59 3.92
C VAL A 58 11.23 -24.79 4.76
N ASN A 59 9.93 -25.06 4.87
CA ASN A 59 9.36 -26.13 5.68
C ASN A 59 9.64 -27.53 5.11
N SER A 60 9.69 -27.67 3.79
CA SER A 60 10.06 -28.93 3.11
C SER A 60 11.56 -29.22 3.13
N GLY A 61 12.38 -28.25 3.57
CA GLY A 61 13.83 -28.36 3.53
C GLY A 61 14.44 -28.17 2.14
N ALA A 62 13.64 -27.93 1.11
CA ALA A 62 14.08 -27.75 -0.28
C ALA A 62 14.59 -26.32 -0.59
N ALA A 63 14.42 -25.36 0.31
CA ALA A 63 14.92 -24.00 0.13
C ALA A 63 16.43 -23.97 -0.13
N ASN A 64 16.82 -23.28 -1.20
CA ASN A 64 18.19 -22.95 -1.60
C ASN A 64 18.20 -21.58 -2.28
N GLU A 65 19.39 -21.05 -2.61
CA GLU A 65 19.48 -19.71 -3.20
C GLU A 65 18.74 -19.63 -4.54
N GLN A 66 18.78 -20.67 -5.37
CA GLN A 66 18.21 -20.69 -6.71
C GLN A 66 16.68 -20.60 -6.71
N ASN A 67 16.01 -21.25 -5.76
CA ASN A 67 14.55 -21.21 -5.67
C ASN A 67 14.02 -20.10 -4.75
N LEU A 68 14.81 -19.66 -3.76
CA LEU A 68 14.38 -18.63 -2.81
C LEU A 68 14.61 -17.21 -3.34
N SER A 69 15.74 -16.95 -4.00
CA SER A 69 16.07 -15.62 -4.53
C SER A 69 14.98 -15.02 -5.45
N PRO A 70 14.41 -15.75 -6.43
CA PRO A 70 13.36 -15.16 -7.28
C PRO A 70 12.09 -14.80 -6.49
N LEU A 71 11.72 -15.58 -5.47
CA LEU A 71 10.57 -15.28 -4.62
C LEU A 71 10.81 -14.06 -3.73
N LEU A 72 12.02 -13.92 -3.16
CA LEU A 72 12.41 -12.74 -2.39
C LEU A 72 12.45 -11.48 -3.28
N ALA A 73 12.96 -11.59 -4.51
CA ALA A 73 12.93 -10.49 -5.46
C ALA A 73 11.50 -10.08 -5.83
N GLN A 74 10.60 -11.04 -6.06
CA GLN A 74 9.18 -10.77 -6.30
C GLN A 74 8.51 -10.10 -5.11
N LEU A 75 8.80 -10.56 -3.89
CA LEU A 75 8.28 -9.94 -2.67
C LEU A 75 8.76 -8.50 -2.51
N SER A 76 10.06 -8.26 -2.70
CA SER A 76 10.62 -6.91 -2.66
C SER A 76 9.98 -6.01 -3.72
N SER A 77 9.80 -6.51 -4.94
CA SER A 77 9.21 -5.76 -6.04
C SER A 77 7.75 -5.40 -5.77
N ALA A 78 6.97 -6.33 -5.21
CA ALA A 78 5.59 -6.06 -4.82
C ALA A 78 5.52 -4.97 -3.73
N LEU A 79 6.37 -5.05 -2.70
CA LEU A 79 6.46 -4.06 -1.64
C LEU A 79 6.86 -2.67 -2.17
N ASP A 80 7.88 -2.60 -3.03
CA ASP A 80 8.37 -1.34 -3.60
C ASP A 80 7.33 -0.73 -4.55
N THR A 81 6.66 -1.53 -5.38
CA THR A 81 5.57 -1.08 -6.26
C THR A 81 4.43 -0.48 -5.45
N SER A 82 4.02 -1.14 -4.36
CA SER A 82 2.98 -0.62 -3.48
C SER A 82 3.43 0.65 -2.76
N ALA A 83 4.68 0.74 -2.30
CA ALA A 83 5.23 1.95 -1.70
C ALA A 83 5.17 3.15 -2.67
N VAL A 84 5.68 2.97 -3.89
CA VAL A 84 5.64 4.00 -4.95
C VAL A 84 4.20 4.39 -5.29
N SER A 85 3.29 3.41 -5.37
CA SER A 85 1.89 3.68 -5.66
C SER A 85 1.24 4.52 -4.55
N ILE A 86 1.56 4.26 -3.28
CA ILE A 86 1.05 5.02 -2.14
C ILE A 86 1.66 6.42 -2.12
N GLU A 87 2.98 6.55 -2.31
CA GLU A 87 3.65 7.85 -2.44
C GLU A 87 3.02 8.70 -3.56
N SER A 88 2.57 8.08 -4.65
CA SER A 88 1.88 8.80 -5.72
C SER A 88 0.55 9.45 -5.30
N LEU A 89 -0.05 9.01 -4.18
CA LEU A 89 -1.27 9.58 -3.59
C LEU A 89 -0.98 10.70 -2.58
N GLU A 90 0.29 11.03 -2.32
CA GLU A 90 0.69 12.06 -1.36
C GLU A 90 -0.01 13.40 -1.63
N GLY A 91 -0.58 13.99 -0.57
CA GLY A 91 -1.28 15.28 -0.65
C GLY A 91 -2.60 15.27 -1.43
N LYS A 92 -3.05 14.11 -1.94
CA LYS A 92 -4.28 13.97 -2.73
C LYS A 92 -5.41 13.27 -1.98
N VAL A 93 -5.07 12.49 -0.95
CA VAL A 93 -6.04 11.68 -0.22
C VAL A 93 -6.88 12.52 0.73
N ASP A 94 -8.20 12.42 0.59
CA ASP A 94 -9.15 12.96 1.55
C ASP A 94 -9.35 11.99 2.72
N PRO A 95 -8.85 12.29 3.93
CA PRO A 95 -8.92 11.39 5.08
C PRO A 95 -10.34 11.26 5.66
N SER A 96 -11.30 12.07 5.19
CA SER A 96 -12.69 12.06 5.68
C SER A 96 -13.61 11.14 4.89
N SER A 97 -13.10 10.47 3.84
CA SER A 97 -13.90 9.64 2.93
C SER A 97 -13.16 8.37 2.48
N GLY A 98 -13.90 7.40 1.95
CA GLY A 98 -13.33 6.18 1.35
C GLY A 98 -12.91 5.07 2.33
N GLY A 99 -13.14 5.24 3.64
CA GLY A 99 -12.81 4.23 4.63
C GLY A 99 -12.20 4.84 5.88
N THR A 100 -11.42 4.04 6.61
CA THR A 100 -10.76 4.50 7.84
C THR A 100 -9.27 4.19 7.82
N GLU A 101 -8.48 5.09 8.40
CA GLU A 101 -7.05 4.88 8.63
C GLU A 101 -6.77 3.58 9.40
N GLN A 102 -7.68 3.19 10.30
CA GLN A 102 -7.56 1.97 11.10
C GLN A 102 -7.71 0.70 10.24
N GLN A 103 -8.58 0.71 9.22
CA GLN A 103 -8.68 -0.42 8.29
C GLN A 103 -7.39 -0.60 7.50
N VAL A 104 -6.81 0.50 6.99
CA VAL A 104 -5.51 0.49 6.32
C VAL A 104 -4.44 -0.06 7.27
N ALA A 105 -4.40 0.43 8.51
CA ALA A 105 -3.45 -0.01 9.53
C ALA A 105 -3.53 -1.50 9.82
N ASN A 106 -4.74 -2.03 9.99
CA ASN A 106 -4.93 -3.45 10.26
C ASN A 106 -4.47 -4.33 9.10
N GLN A 107 -4.74 -3.91 7.85
CA GLN A 107 -4.30 -4.68 6.68
C GLN A 107 -2.78 -4.65 6.50
N VAL A 108 -2.15 -3.48 6.63
CA VAL A 108 -0.69 -3.36 6.54
C VAL A 108 0.00 -4.08 7.70
N GLY A 109 -0.55 -3.99 8.92
CA GLY A 109 -0.05 -4.73 10.07
C GLY A 109 -0.07 -6.25 9.84
N ALA A 110 -1.15 -6.77 9.26
CA ALA A 110 -1.24 -8.19 8.91
C ALA A 110 -0.19 -8.58 7.85
N ILE A 111 -0.01 -7.77 6.80
CA ILE A 111 1.03 -8.01 5.77
C ILE A 111 2.42 -8.03 6.41
N TYR A 112 2.75 -7.02 7.21
CA TYR A 112 4.04 -6.94 7.90
C TYR A 112 4.30 -8.17 8.76
N THR A 113 3.29 -8.60 9.52
CA THR A 113 3.37 -9.77 10.40
C THR A 113 3.60 -11.05 9.62
N ASN A 114 2.89 -11.23 8.51
CA ASN A 114 3.07 -12.40 7.65
C ASN A 114 4.48 -12.43 7.06
N VAL A 115 4.96 -11.31 6.52
CA VAL A 115 6.33 -11.20 5.98
C VAL A 115 7.35 -11.50 7.08
N ALA A 116 7.24 -10.86 8.25
CA ALA A 116 8.16 -11.08 9.37
C ALA A 116 8.16 -12.55 9.83
N THR A 117 6.99 -13.19 9.86
CA THR A 117 6.85 -14.61 10.21
C THR A 117 7.59 -15.50 9.23
N SER A 118 7.39 -15.31 7.92
CA SER A 118 8.09 -16.09 6.89
C SER A 118 9.60 -15.83 6.90
N MET A 119 10.04 -14.58 7.14
CA MET A 119 11.48 -14.27 7.26
C MET A 119 12.10 -14.90 8.51
N ASN A 120 11.40 -14.90 9.65
CA ASN A 120 11.82 -15.61 10.85
C ASN A 120 11.86 -17.14 10.63
N ASN A 121 10.97 -17.68 9.81
CA ASN A 121 11.00 -19.10 9.44
C ASN A 121 12.28 -19.44 8.64
N ILE A 122 12.69 -18.57 7.71
CA ILE A 122 14.00 -18.69 7.03
C ILE A 122 15.14 -18.63 8.06
N GLN A 123 15.13 -17.63 8.96
CA GLN A 123 16.17 -17.44 9.97
C GLN A 123 16.35 -18.66 10.88
N THR A 124 15.24 -19.24 11.33
CA THR A 124 15.22 -20.33 12.31
C THR A 124 15.52 -21.69 11.67
N LYS A 125 14.97 -21.98 10.49
CA LYS A 125 15.11 -23.30 9.84
C LYS A 125 16.25 -23.38 8.83
N LYS A 126 16.62 -22.25 8.21
CA LYS A 126 17.65 -22.15 7.16
C LYS A 126 18.55 -20.94 7.40
N PRO A 127 19.26 -20.85 8.55
CA PRO A 127 20.02 -19.66 8.92
C PRO A 127 21.09 -19.26 7.89
N HIS A 128 21.66 -20.22 7.15
CA HIS A 128 22.63 -19.95 6.09
C HIS A 128 22.03 -19.22 4.86
N LEU A 129 20.71 -19.30 4.65
CA LEU A 129 20.00 -18.59 3.58
C LEU A 129 19.46 -17.23 4.04
N TYR A 130 19.44 -16.96 5.35
CA TYR A 130 18.93 -15.69 5.88
C TYR A 130 19.64 -14.44 5.32
N PRO A 131 20.96 -14.45 5.02
CA PRO A 131 21.62 -13.32 4.37
C PRO A 131 21.04 -12.93 3.00
N LEU A 132 20.24 -13.79 2.35
CA LEU A 132 19.53 -13.44 1.12
C LEU A 132 18.40 -12.43 1.35
N VAL A 133 17.78 -12.43 2.53
CA VAL A 133 16.66 -11.54 2.87
C VAL A 133 17.06 -10.06 2.80
N PRO A 134 18.10 -9.59 3.53
CA PRO A 134 18.55 -8.21 3.43
C PRO A 134 19.20 -7.90 2.08
N LYS A 135 19.81 -8.90 1.41
CA LYS A 135 20.37 -8.74 0.05
C LYS A 135 19.29 -8.38 -0.98
N HIS A 136 18.07 -8.88 -0.80
CA HIS A 136 16.91 -8.51 -1.63
C HIS A 136 16.18 -7.26 -1.15
N GLY A 137 16.64 -6.59 -0.08
CA GLY A 137 16.11 -5.29 0.33
C GLY A 137 14.70 -5.33 0.93
N ILE A 138 14.24 -6.48 1.45
CA ILE A 138 12.89 -6.62 2.02
C ILE A 138 12.65 -5.61 3.16
N ASP A 139 13.63 -5.44 4.05
CA ASP A 139 13.53 -4.49 5.17
C ASP A 139 13.39 -3.05 4.67
N ALA A 140 14.19 -2.68 3.66
CA ALA A 140 14.12 -1.35 3.05
C ALA A 140 12.77 -1.12 2.36
N ALA A 141 12.25 -2.12 1.65
CA ALA A 141 10.95 -2.04 0.98
C ALA A 141 9.79 -1.92 1.97
N LEU A 142 9.83 -2.65 3.09
CA LEU A 142 8.86 -2.52 4.18
C LEU A 142 8.90 -1.12 4.83
N ILE A 143 10.10 -0.59 5.08
CA ILE A 143 10.27 0.76 5.61
C ILE A 143 9.71 1.80 4.64
N LYS A 144 10.03 1.70 3.35
CA LYS A 144 9.47 2.58 2.31
C LYS A 144 7.95 2.53 2.29
N LEU A 145 7.35 1.34 2.35
CA LEU A 145 5.89 1.19 2.40
C LEU A 145 5.30 1.94 3.61
N LEU A 146 5.89 1.79 4.80
CA LEU A 146 5.45 2.50 6.01
C LEU A 146 5.62 4.02 5.89
N LEU A 147 6.70 4.48 5.26
CA LEU A 147 6.95 5.90 4.98
C LEU A 147 5.95 6.46 3.97
N GLY A 148 5.65 5.74 2.89
CA GLY A 148 4.62 6.11 1.92
C GLY A 148 3.25 6.23 2.58
N LEU A 149 2.86 5.26 3.40
CA LEU A 149 1.64 5.37 4.20
C LEU A 149 1.67 6.57 5.12
N LYS A 150 2.84 7.00 5.58
CA LYS A 150 2.97 8.19 6.43
C LYS A 150 2.75 9.50 5.74
N LEU A 151 3.15 9.59 4.49
CA LEU A 151 2.90 10.78 3.68
C LEU A 151 1.41 10.91 3.34
N VAL A 152 0.71 9.78 3.23
CA VAL A 152 -0.69 9.74 2.82
C VAL A 152 -1.67 9.80 4.01
N LEU A 153 -1.36 9.14 5.12
CA LEU A 153 -2.22 9.09 6.30
C LEU A 153 -1.61 9.94 7.42
N ALA A 154 -2.31 10.99 7.85
CA ALA A 154 -1.89 11.79 9.00
C ALA A 154 -1.87 10.96 10.32
N GLY A 155 -2.63 9.86 10.39
CA GLY A 155 -2.74 8.95 11.53
C GLY A 155 -1.60 7.95 11.78
N VAL A 156 -0.37 8.21 11.31
CA VAL A 156 0.74 7.25 11.32
C VAL A 156 1.16 6.73 12.68
N ILE A 157 0.98 7.53 13.73
CA ILE A 157 1.29 7.10 15.09
C ILE A 157 0.42 5.89 15.47
N LYS A 158 -0.83 5.84 15.00
CA LYS A 158 -1.72 4.68 15.18
C LYS A 158 -1.28 3.49 14.32
N LEU A 159 -0.85 3.72 13.08
CA LEU A 159 -0.25 2.70 12.21
C LEU A 159 0.96 2.04 12.88
N LEU A 160 1.95 2.83 13.31
CA LEU A 160 3.11 2.31 14.02
C LEU A 160 2.69 1.57 15.28
N SER A 161 1.72 2.08 16.04
CA SER A 161 1.23 1.43 17.26
C SER A 161 0.62 0.06 16.97
N VAL A 162 -0.15 -0.08 15.89
CA VAL A 162 -0.73 -1.37 15.47
C VAL A 162 0.38 -2.33 15.02
N VAL A 163 1.35 -1.87 14.22
CA VAL A 163 2.47 -2.71 13.79
C VAL A 163 3.33 -3.16 14.99
N LEU A 164 3.72 -2.23 15.86
CA LEU A 164 4.46 -2.52 17.10
C LEU A 164 3.71 -3.48 18.02
N PHE A 165 2.40 -3.28 18.20
CA PHE A 165 1.56 -4.19 18.98
C PHE A 165 1.53 -5.59 18.35
N THR A 166 1.43 -5.67 17.03
CA THR A 166 1.38 -6.97 16.34
C THR A 166 2.73 -7.69 16.41
N VAL A 167 3.84 -6.97 16.25
CA VAL A 167 5.20 -7.49 16.44
C VAL A 167 5.44 -7.93 17.88
N ALA A 168 4.97 -7.16 18.87
CA ALA A 168 5.05 -7.53 20.28
C ALA A 168 4.24 -8.80 20.58
N GLY A 169 3.05 -8.93 19.99
CA GLY A 169 2.24 -10.15 20.06
C GLY A 169 2.95 -11.36 19.44
N LEU A 170 3.63 -11.17 18.30
CA LEU A 170 4.40 -12.24 17.65
C LEU A 170 5.59 -12.68 18.51
N LEU A 171 6.35 -11.73 19.08
CA LEU A 171 7.46 -12.04 19.99
C LEU A 171 6.99 -12.76 21.25
N ALA A 172 5.84 -12.34 21.81
CA ALA A 172 5.24 -12.99 22.97
C ALA A 172 4.80 -14.42 22.64
N GLY A 173 4.16 -14.63 21.47
CA GLY A 173 3.71 -15.94 21.01
C GLY A 173 4.87 -16.90 20.69
N VAL A 174 5.91 -16.43 20.00
CA VAL A 174 7.13 -17.22 19.72
C VAL A 174 7.88 -17.50 21.01
N GLY A 175 7.97 -16.53 21.92
CA GLY A 175 8.55 -16.75 23.25
C GLY A 175 7.79 -17.79 24.07
N PHE A 176 6.46 -17.87 23.93
CA PHE A 176 5.64 -18.89 24.59
C PHE A 176 5.80 -20.27 23.94
N LEU A 177 5.84 -20.35 22.61
CA LEU A 177 6.07 -21.60 21.88
C LEU A 177 7.48 -22.16 22.12
N LEU A 178 8.51 -21.31 22.14
CA LEU A 178 9.87 -21.72 22.49
C LEU A 178 9.96 -22.20 23.94
N LYS A 179 9.26 -21.53 24.87
CA LYS A 179 9.17 -21.98 26.27
C LYS A 179 8.45 -23.32 26.38
N LEU A 180 7.34 -23.52 25.67
CA LEU A 180 6.61 -24.80 25.64
C LEU A 180 7.45 -25.93 25.06
N LEU A 181 8.19 -25.68 23.97
CA LEU A 181 9.11 -26.64 23.37
C LEU A 181 10.28 -26.98 24.31
N LEU A 182 10.88 -25.99 24.97
CA LEU A 182 11.94 -26.20 25.98
C LEU A 182 11.45 -26.94 27.23
N LEU A 183 10.18 -26.77 27.59
CA LEU A 183 9.53 -27.48 28.69
C LEU A 183 8.99 -28.86 28.29
N GLY A 184 9.14 -29.26 27.02
CA GLY A 184 8.63 -30.54 26.52
C GLY A 184 7.11 -30.68 26.54
N LEU A 185 6.38 -29.56 26.53
CA LEU A 185 4.92 -29.52 26.54
C LEU A 185 4.30 -29.56 25.13
N LEU A 186 5.10 -29.79 24.09
CA LEU A 186 4.70 -29.82 22.68
C LEU A 186 5.41 -30.96 21.94
#